data_AF-A0A2D8AZD7-F1
#
_entry.id   AF-A0A2D8AZD7-F1
#
_cell.length_a   1.000
_cell.length_b   1.000
_cell.length_c   1.000
_cell.angle_alpha   90.00
_cell.angle_beta   90.00
_cell.angle_gamma   90.00
#
_symmetry.space_group_name_H-M   'P 1'
#
loop_
_entity.id
_entity.type
_entity.pdbx_description
1 polymer ?
#
loop_
_entity_poly.entity_id
_entity_poly.type
_entity_poly.pdbx_seq_one_letter_code
_entity_poly.pdbx_strand_id
1 'polypeptide(L)'
;SAYFHVLADALTSVLAIVALLAGMYLGWAWMDAAMGLVGAFVIGRWSWSLLRDTAAVLVDAEAASQRYTEVREALEDRDAAIGDLHIWRIGPGKYAVIASLIADDPLAPDHYASRLSEHAEYVHVTIEIHRCEHPHPQLHAA
;
A
#
# COMPACT_ATOMS: atom_id res chain seq x y z
N SER A 1 6.36 0.86 -13.93
CA SER A 1 5.24 1.19 -14.82
C SER A 1 5.02 2.71 -14.91
N ALA A 2 6.07 3.48 -15.22
CA ALA A 2 5.97 4.92 -15.45
C ALA A 2 6.15 5.25 -16.94
N TYR A 3 7.06 4.53 -17.61
CA TYR A 3 7.32 4.68 -19.05
C TYR A 3 6.07 4.45 -19.92
N PHE A 4 5.34 3.35 -19.70
CA PHE A 4 4.09 3.07 -20.42
C PHE A 4 2.98 4.06 -20.10
N HIS A 5 2.99 4.65 -18.91
CA HIS A 5 2.04 5.68 -18.50
C HIS A 5 2.28 6.97 -19.30
N VAL A 6 3.53 7.44 -19.27
CA VAL A 6 3.95 8.63 -20.02
C VAL A 6 3.76 8.45 -21.54
N LEU A 7 4.03 7.25 -22.06
CA LEU A 7 3.81 6.95 -23.49
C LEU A 7 2.32 6.99 -23.86
N ALA A 8 1.44 6.46 -23.01
CA ALA A 8 0.00 6.52 -23.22
C ALA A 8 -0.53 7.96 -23.18
N ASP A 9 -0.02 8.79 -22.27
CA ASP A 9 -0.38 10.21 -22.16
C ASP A 9 0.10 11.03 -23.37
N ALA A 10 1.32 10.75 -23.84
CA ALA A 10 1.86 11.39 -25.04
C ALA A 10 1.03 11.02 -26.28
N LEU A 11 0.66 9.74 -26.44
CA LEU A 11 -0.13 9.27 -27.57
C LEU A 11 -1.54 9.86 -27.57
N THR A 12 -2.20 9.92 -26.40
CA THR A 12 -3.53 10.52 -26.26
C THR A 12 -3.51 12.02 -26.55
N SER A 13 -2.45 12.73 -26.13
CA SER A 13 -2.26 14.16 -26.44
C SER A 13 -2.11 14.40 -27.94
N VAL A 14 -1.29 13.59 -28.62
CA VAL A 14 -1.11 13.69 -30.08
C VAL A 14 -2.41 13.42 -30.82
N LEU A 15 -3.15 12.37 -30.44
CA LEU A 15 -4.43 12.02 -31.07
C LEU A 15 -5.49 13.11 -30.85
N ALA A 16 -5.54 13.73 -29.68
CA ALA A 16 -6.46 14.83 -29.39
C ALA A 16 -6.17 16.05 -30.29
N ILE A 17 -4.90 16.42 -30.46
CA ILE A 17 -4.49 17.51 -31.36
C ILE A 17 -4.88 17.21 -32.80
N VAL A 18 -4.61 15.99 -33.28
CA VAL A 18 -4.98 15.57 -34.64
C VAL A 18 -6.49 15.62 -34.84
N ALA A 19 -7.28 15.17 -33.87
CA ALA A 19 -8.74 15.20 -33.95
C ALA A 19 -9.31 16.64 -33.99
N LEU A 20 -8.75 17.57 -33.21
CA LEU A 20 -9.12 18.98 -33.22
C LEU A 20 -8.76 19.66 -34.55
N LEU A 21 -7.56 19.39 -35.08
CA LEU A 21 -7.13 19.91 -36.38
C LEU A 21 -8.01 19.38 -37.51
N ALA A 22 -8.32 18.07 -37.51
CA ALA A 22 -9.24 17.48 -38.47
C ALA A 22 -10.63 18.13 -38.39
N GLY A 23 -11.14 18.41 -37.18
CA GLY A 23 -12.42 19.09 -36.98
C GLY A 23 -12.45 20.51 -37.51
N MET A 24 -11.37 21.25 -37.30
CA MET A 24 -11.21 22.60 -37.83
C MET A 24 -11.20 22.63 -39.36
N TYR A 25 -10.47 21.73 -40.01
CA TYR A 25 -10.32 21.74 -41.48
C TYR A 25 -11.49 21.09 -42.23
N LEU A 26 -12.22 20.14 -41.63
CA LEU A 26 -13.34 19.43 -42.26
C LEU A 26 -14.71 20.12 -42.04
N GLY A 27 -14.77 21.20 -41.26
CA GLY A 27 -15.97 22.00 -41.05
C GLY A 27 -17.05 21.32 -40.17
N TRP A 28 -16.69 20.29 -39.42
CA TRP A 28 -17.62 19.56 -38.57
C TRP A 28 -17.76 20.24 -37.21
N ALA A 29 -18.64 21.24 -37.12
CA ALA A 29 -18.87 22.02 -35.89
C ALA A 29 -19.29 21.17 -34.67
N TRP A 30 -19.87 19.99 -34.88
CA TRP A 30 -20.25 19.05 -33.81
C TRP A 30 -19.07 18.23 -33.26
N MET A 31 -17.93 18.22 -33.97
CA MET A 31 -16.76 17.44 -33.61
C MET A 31 -16.12 17.94 -32.31
N ASP A 32 -16.21 19.25 -32.03
CA ASP A 32 -15.75 19.85 -30.79
C ASP A 32 -16.49 19.27 -29.56
N ALA A 33 -17.83 19.20 -29.64
CA ALA A 33 -18.65 18.60 -28.59
C ALA A 33 -18.38 17.09 -28.43
N ALA A 34 -18.21 16.37 -29.55
CA ALA A 34 -17.87 14.93 -29.51
C ALA A 34 -16.50 14.68 -28.88
N MET A 35 -15.50 15.50 -29.19
CA MET A 35 -14.15 15.43 -28.60
C MET A 35 -14.14 15.82 -27.13
N GLY A 36 -14.95 16.79 -26.71
CA GLY A 36 -15.18 17.09 -25.30
C GLY A 36 -15.72 15.88 -24.52
N LEU A 37 -16.67 15.14 -25.09
CA LEU A 37 -17.26 13.96 -24.45
C LEU A 37 -16.25 12.80 -24.33
N VAL A 38 -15.48 12.56 -25.40
CA VAL A 38 -14.41 11.54 -25.40
C VAL A 38 -13.33 11.91 -24.38
N GLY A 39 -12.88 13.17 -24.37
CA GLY A 39 -11.91 13.67 -23.39
C GLY A 39 -12.40 13.52 -21.95
N ALA A 40 -13.66 13.88 -21.68
CA ALA A 40 -14.27 13.72 -20.36
C ALA A 40 -14.30 12.25 -19.91
N PHE A 41 -14.61 11.32 -20.81
CA PHE A 41 -14.61 9.89 -20.50
C PHE A 41 -13.20 9.34 -20.21
N VAL A 42 -12.21 9.74 -21.02
CA VAL A 42 -10.81 9.34 -20.83
C VAL A 42 -10.27 9.85 -19.49
N ILE A 43 -10.42 11.16 -19.23
CA ILE A 43 -9.98 11.78 -17.97
C ILE A 43 -10.74 11.16 -16.79
N GLY A 44 -12.06 10.99 -16.91
CA GLY A 44 -12.88 10.39 -15.85
C GLY A 44 -12.43 8.98 -15.48
N ARG A 45 -12.13 8.13 -16.48
CA ARG A 45 -11.62 6.78 -16.25
C ARG A 45 -10.25 6.79 -15.55
N TRP A 46 -9.38 7.71 -15.92
CA TRP A 46 -8.05 7.81 -15.35
C TRP A 46 -8.08 8.34 -13.90
N SER A 47 -8.83 9.42 -13.67
CA SER A 47 -9.10 9.96 -12.35
C SER A 47 -9.71 8.92 -11.41
N TRP A 48 -10.64 8.08 -11.91
CA TRP A 48 -11.22 7.00 -11.10
C TRP A 48 -10.19 5.95 -10.68
N SER A 49 -9.28 5.56 -11.57
CA SER A 49 -8.18 4.64 -11.23
C SER A 49 -7.29 5.24 -10.16
N LEU A 50 -6.84 6.48 -10.35
CA LEU A 50 -5.98 7.18 -9.38
C LEU A 50 -6.67 7.34 -8.02
N LEU A 51 -7.96 7.69 -8.01
CA LEU A 51 -8.75 7.76 -6.79
C LEU A 51 -8.82 6.41 -6.09
N ARG A 52 -9.06 5.32 -6.83
CA ARG A 52 -9.14 3.97 -6.27
C ARG A 52 -7.79 3.53 -5.69
N ASP A 53 -6.70 3.78 -6.39
CA ASP A 53 -5.35 3.42 -5.96
C ASP A 53 -4.95 4.20 -4.70
N THR A 54 -5.25 5.51 -4.69
CA THR A 54 -4.98 6.38 -3.52
C THR A 54 -5.87 6.00 -2.34
N ALA A 55 -7.15 5.68 -2.57
CA ALA A 55 -8.06 5.22 -1.53
C ALA A 55 -7.62 3.89 -0.93
N ALA A 56 -7.10 2.96 -1.74
CA ALA A 56 -6.57 1.69 -1.24
C ALA A 56 -5.37 1.89 -0.28
N VAL A 57 -4.50 2.86 -0.58
CA VAL A 57 -3.42 3.28 0.33
C VAL A 57 -3.99 3.90 1.61
N LEU A 58 -4.93 4.84 1.49
CA LEU A 58 -5.50 5.57 2.64
C LEU A 58 -6.32 4.70 3.59
N VAL A 59 -7.02 3.70 3.06
CA VAL A 59 -7.83 2.75 3.83
C VAL A 59 -6.98 1.58 4.34
N ASP A 60 -5.67 1.58 4.05
CA ASP A 60 -4.72 0.53 4.42
C ASP A 60 -5.17 -0.88 4.00
N ALA A 61 -5.90 -0.95 2.88
CA ALA A 61 -6.58 -2.17 2.42
C ALA A 61 -5.62 -3.29 1.97
N GLU A 62 -4.31 -3.02 1.96
CA GLU A 62 -3.27 -3.87 1.37
C GLU A 62 -2.32 -4.49 2.41
N ALA A 63 -2.63 -4.36 3.70
CA ALA A 63 -2.03 -5.16 4.75
C ALA A 63 -2.54 -6.62 4.66
N ALA A 64 -2.09 -7.29 3.60
CA ALA A 64 -2.36 -8.66 3.26
C ALA A 64 -2.01 -9.58 4.44
N SER A 65 -2.90 -10.53 4.70
CA SER A 65 -2.76 -11.58 5.73
C SER A 65 -1.38 -12.22 5.80
N GLN A 66 -0.70 -12.37 4.66
CA GLN A 66 0.65 -12.92 4.58
C GLN A 66 1.66 -12.12 5.42
N ARG A 67 1.64 -10.79 5.38
CA ARG A 67 2.60 -9.96 6.14
C ARG A 67 2.34 -10.03 7.65
N TYR A 68 1.09 -10.22 8.05
CA TYR A 68 0.78 -10.51 9.46
C TYR A 68 1.42 -11.82 9.88
N THR A 69 1.30 -12.88 9.07
CA THR A 69 1.94 -14.17 9.36
C THR A 69 3.47 -14.04 9.44
N GLU A 70 4.11 -13.38 8.47
CA GLU A 70 5.56 -13.18 8.43
C GLU A 70 6.06 -12.44 9.69
N VAL A 71 5.40 -11.36 10.10
CA VAL A 71 5.79 -10.61 11.31
C VAL A 71 5.54 -11.44 12.57
N ARG A 72 4.46 -12.22 12.63
CA ARG A 72 4.21 -13.12 13.77
C ARG A 72 5.28 -14.20 13.89
N GLU A 73 5.64 -14.86 12.79
CA GLU A 73 6.70 -15.88 12.78
C GLU A 73 8.06 -15.31 13.18
N ALA A 74 8.34 -14.04 12.85
CA ALA A 74 9.60 -13.38 13.20
C ALA A 74 9.64 -12.91 14.67
N LEU A 75 8.52 -12.44 15.22
CA LEU A 75 8.48 -11.80 16.54
C LEU A 75 8.04 -12.75 17.67
N GLU A 76 7.14 -13.69 17.40
CA GLU A 76 6.66 -14.64 18.41
C GLU A 76 7.68 -15.76 18.62
N ASP A 77 7.94 -16.10 19.88
CA ASP A 77 8.76 -17.24 20.26
C ASP A 77 8.17 -17.92 21.50
N ARG A 78 8.98 -18.68 22.23
CA ARG A 78 8.49 -19.40 23.43
C ARG A 78 8.22 -18.50 24.62
N ASP A 79 8.84 -17.32 24.66
CA ASP A 79 8.75 -16.37 25.75
C ASP A 79 7.89 -15.16 25.39
N ALA A 80 7.93 -14.71 24.12
CA ALA A 80 7.21 -13.55 23.65
C ALA A 80 6.02 -13.90 22.73
N ALA A 81 4.85 -13.34 23.04
CA ALA A 81 3.66 -13.39 22.19
C ALA A 81 3.21 -11.98 21.78
N ILE A 82 2.61 -11.85 20.59
CA ILE A 82 2.07 -10.57 20.14
C ILE A 82 0.73 -10.29 20.83
N GLY A 83 0.65 -9.16 21.54
CA GLY A 83 -0.59 -8.65 22.12
C GLY A 83 -1.39 -7.82 21.11
N ASP A 84 -0.70 -6.97 20.35
CA ASP A 84 -1.26 -6.11 19.31
C ASP A 84 -0.26 -5.95 18.16
N LEU A 85 -0.76 -5.96 16.91
CA LEU A 85 0.06 -5.86 15.71
C LEU A 85 -0.66 -5.03 14.66
N HIS A 86 -0.02 -3.94 14.27
CA HIS A 86 -0.48 -3.05 13.22
C HIS A 86 0.59 -2.94 12.15
N ILE A 87 0.22 -3.23 10.91
CA ILE A 87 1.11 -3.15 9.75
C ILE A 87 0.43 -2.32 8.68
N TRP A 88 1.07 -1.23 8.24
CA TRP A 88 0.54 -0.38 7.18
C TRP A 88 1.57 -0.10 6.09
N ARG A 89 1.08 0.25 4.89
CA ARG A 89 1.95 0.63 3.76
C ARG A 89 2.28 2.11 3.79
N ILE A 90 3.58 2.42 3.70
CA ILE A 90 4.07 3.82 3.64
C ILE A 90 4.66 4.17 2.27
N GLY A 91 4.87 3.19 1.40
CA GLY A 91 5.34 3.40 0.03
C GLY A 91 5.30 2.12 -0.82
N PRO A 92 5.65 2.19 -2.11
CA PRO A 92 5.67 1.02 -2.98
C PRO A 92 6.61 -0.07 -2.43
N GLY A 93 6.02 -1.18 -1.96
CA GLY A 93 6.77 -2.29 -1.34
C GLY A 93 7.44 -1.94 -0.01
N LYS A 94 7.03 -0.86 0.66
CA LYS A 94 7.60 -0.39 1.93
C LYS A 94 6.51 -0.28 3.00
N TYR A 95 6.82 -0.82 4.18
CA TYR A 95 5.87 -1.02 5.26
C TYR A 95 6.41 -0.55 6.60
N ALA A 96 5.48 -0.14 7.46
CA ALA A 96 5.74 0.17 8.84
C ALA A 96 5.01 -0.85 9.74
N VAL A 97 5.62 -1.17 10.88
CA VAL A 97 5.15 -2.15 11.85
C VAL A 97 5.16 -1.50 13.23
N ILE A 98 4.02 -1.53 13.92
CA ILE A 98 3.94 -1.35 15.37
C ILE A 98 3.47 -2.66 15.96
N ALA A 99 4.23 -3.20 16.92
CA ALA A 99 3.85 -4.39 17.65
C ALA A 99 4.02 -4.18 19.15
N SER A 100 3.06 -4.69 19.92
CA SER A 100 3.22 -4.89 21.36
C SER A 100 3.47 -6.37 21.64
N LEU A 101 4.52 -6.65 22.40
CA LEU A 101 4.91 -7.99 22.81
C LEU A 101 4.64 -8.16 24.29
N ILE A 102 4.13 -9.33 24.66
CA ILE A 102 3.93 -9.75 26.05
C ILE A 102 4.90 -10.91 26.28
N ALA A 103 5.79 -10.77 27.27
CA ALA A 103 6.82 -11.78 27.56
C ALA A 103 7.06 -11.97 29.05
N ASP A 104 7.45 -13.17 29.48
CA ASP A 104 7.79 -13.44 30.88
C ASP A 104 9.16 -12.83 31.24
N ASP A 105 10.18 -13.02 30.38
CA ASP A 105 11.50 -12.39 30.51
C ASP A 105 11.86 -11.54 29.28
N PRO A 106 11.31 -10.32 29.18
CA PRO A 106 11.41 -9.51 27.97
C PRO A 106 12.85 -9.09 27.65
N LEU A 107 13.27 -9.41 26.42
CA LEU A 107 14.48 -8.83 25.80
C LEU A 107 14.30 -7.35 25.47
N ALA A 108 15.38 -6.67 25.10
CA ALA A 108 15.31 -5.27 24.67
C ALA A 108 14.49 -5.12 23.35
N PRO A 109 13.75 -4.01 23.15
CA PRO A 109 13.01 -3.73 21.92
C PRO A 109 13.84 -3.88 20.64
N ASP A 110 15.09 -3.42 20.66
CA ASP A 110 16.00 -3.51 19.51
C ASP A 110 16.30 -4.95 19.09
N HIS A 111 16.25 -5.90 20.04
CA HIS A 111 16.45 -7.31 19.73
C HIS A 111 15.31 -7.83 18.85
N TYR A 112 14.05 -7.55 19.21
CA TYR A 112 12.90 -7.93 18.42
C TYR A 112 12.84 -7.19 17.09
N ALA A 113 13.14 -5.89 17.08
CA ALA A 113 13.20 -5.10 15.85
C ALA A 113 14.25 -5.65 14.87
N SER A 114 15.37 -6.18 15.37
CA SER A 114 16.41 -6.78 14.54
C SER A 114 15.95 -8.05 13.80
N ARG A 115 14.98 -8.80 14.34
CA ARG A 115 14.42 -9.99 13.66
C ARG A 115 13.67 -9.64 12.38
N LEU A 116 13.08 -8.45 12.33
CA LEU A 116 12.41 -7.93 11.13
C LEU A 116 13.37 -7.24 10.16
N SER A 117 14.64 -7.00 10.55
CA SER A 117 15.61 -6.30 9.70
C SER A 117 16.10 -7.14 8.51
N GLU A 118 15.87 -8.46 8.54
CA GLU A 118 16.11 -9.37 7.39
C GLU A 118 15.20 -9.03 6.20
N HIS A 119 14.05 -8.41 6.48
CA HIS A 119 13.05 -8.01 5.51
C HIS A 119 13.21 -6.53 5.15
N ALA A 120 13.82 -6.26 3.99
CA ALA A 120 14.10 -4.90 3.52
C ALA A 120 12.82 -4.05 3.28
N GLU A 121 11.65 -4.68 3.25
CA GLU A 121 10.34 -4.06 3.13
C GLU A 121 9.85 -3.38 4.43
N TYR A 122 10.26 -3.84 5.63
CA TYR A 122 9.89 -3.21 6.91
C TYR A 122 10.89 -2.11 7.27
N VAL A 123 10.54 -0.87 6.94
CA VAL A 123 11.46 0.27 7.05
C VAL A 123 11.25 1.12 8.30
N HIS A 124 10.10 0.98 8.97
CA HIS A 124 9.81 1.61 10.26
C HIS A 124 9.23 0.57 11.19
N VAL A 125 9.97 0.20 12.24
CA VAL A 125 9.55 -0.80 13.22
C VAL A 125 9.60 -0.16 14.59
N THR A 126 8.48 -0.22 15.31
CA THR A 126 8.36 0.20 16.70
C THR A 126 7.86 -0.98 17.51
N ILE A 127 8.62 -1.36 18.55
CA ILE A 127 8.28 -2.47 19.45
C ILE A 127 8.02 -1.90 20.85
N GLU A 128 6.83 -2.15 21.37
CA GLU A 128 6.50 -1.99 22.77
C GLU A 128 6.54 -3.36 23.46
N ILE A 129 7.03 -3.42 24.69
CA ILE A 129 7.15 -4.69 25.42
C ILE A 129 6.53 -4.55 26.80
N HIS A 130 5.64 -5.48 27.11
CA HIS A 130 5.03 -5.66 28.41
C HIS A 130 5.53 -6.95 29.03
N ARG A 131 5.87 -6.90 30.32
CA ARG A 131 6.13 -8.10 31.09
C ARG A 131 4.81 -8.73 31.51
N CYS A 132 4.70 -10.05 31.43
CA CYS A 132 3.58 -10.80 32.02
C CYS A 132 3.51 -10.55 33.53
N GLU A 133 2.41 -9.96 34.01
CA GLU A 133 2.16 -9.79 35.45
C GLU A 133 1.39 -10.98 36.07
N HIS A 134 0.85 -11.89 35.23
CA HIS A 134 0.05 -13.04 35.64
C HIS A 134 0.39 -14.30 34.83
N PRO A 135 0.18 -15.53 35.38
CA PRO A 135 0.38 -16.76 34.63
C PRO A 135 -0.55 -16.78 33.41
N HIS A 136 0.03 -16.79 32.21
CA HIS A 136 -0.73 -16.82 30.97
C HIS A 136 -1.56 -18.12 30.87
N PRO A 137 -2.84 -18.06 30.47
CA PRO A 137 -3.47 -19.23 29.87
C PRO A 137 -2.66 -19.53 28.60
N GLN A 138 -2.06 -20.72 28.55
CA GLN A 138 -1.23 -21.18 27.45
C GLN A 138 -1.92 -20.92 26.10
N LEU A 139 -1.42 -19.94 25.35
CA LEU A 139 -1.77 -19.79 23.94
C LEU A 139 -0.83 -20.71 23.16
N HIS A 140 -1.41 -21.78 22.63
CA HIS A 140 -0.89 -22.76 21.66
C HIS A 140 -0.18 -24.00 22.20
N ALA A 141 -0.99 -25.00 22.56
CA ALA A 141 -0.77 -26.37 22.14
C ALA A 141 -1.92 -26.80 21.21
N ALA A 142 -1.72 -26.68 19.90
CA ALA A 142 -2.40 -27.43 18.83
C ALA A 142 -1.67 -27.21 17.50
#